data_AF-A0A7K6WXL0-F1
#
_entry.id   AF-A0A7K6WXL0-F1
#
_cell.length_a   1.000
_cell.length_b   1.000
_cell.length_c   1.000
_cell.angle_alpha   90.00
_cell.angle_beta   90.00
_cell.angle_gamma   90.00
#
_symmetry.space_group_name_H-M   'P 1'
#
loop_
_entity.id
_entity.type
_entity.pdbx_description
1 polymer ?
#
loop_
_entity_poly.entity_id
_entity_poly.type
_entity_poly.pdbx_seq_one_letter_code
_entity_poly.pdbx_strand_id
1 'polypeptide(L)'
;MPTPTTDKITQAAMETIYLCKFRVSMDGEWLCLRELDDISLTPDPEPTHEDPNYLMANERMNLMNMAKLSIKGLIESALNLGRTLDSDYAPLQQFFVVMEHCLKHGLKAKKTFLGQNKSFWGPLELVEKLVPEAAEITASVKDLPGLKTPVGRGRAWLRLALMQKKLSEYMKALINRKDLLSEFYEPNALMMEEEGAIIAGLLVGLNVIDANFCMKGEDLDSQVGVIDFSMYLKDGNSTKGSEGDGQITAILDQKNYVEELNRHLSATVNNLQAKVDALEKSNTKLTEELAVANNRIITLQEEMERVKEESSYILESNRKVTKDRSADGHALTEARKQLKEETQLRLDVEKELEVQIGMRQEMELAMKMLEKDVCEKQDALVALRQQLDDLRALKHELSFKLQSSDMGVKQKSELNSRLEEKTNQMAATIKQLEQRLRQAEKDRQLAQHDNRLFKQEFGDKINSLQLEVEELSRQRSHLELELKRERDRWSHSRQRSQENKKGAKNWLRQDGKLKTQEENAKLKQPLREENSVLPHTSPSGTREEQEQPSGCGDAEICQLCREEGSRSKKKNTCKNCGGTFCEACSANELPLPSSINPERVCNPCHEQLMQQYSSSPL
;
A
#
# COMPACT_ATOMS: atom_id res chain seq x y z
N MET A 1 10.90 38.69 9.83
CA MET A 1 10.20 37.45 10.24
C MET A 1 9.04 37.20 9.29
N PRO A 2 9.24 36.48 8.17
CA PRO A 2 8.13 35.93 7.41
C PRO A 2 7.64 34.65 8.10
N THR A 3 6.36 34.60 8.49
CA THR A 3 5.70 33.35 8.86
C THR A 3 5.51 32.49 7.61
N PRO A 4 5.88 31.20 7.63
CA PRO A 4 5.56 30.31 6.51
C PRO A 4 4.04 30.15 6.39
N THR A 5 3.50 30.33 5.20
CA THR A 5 2.07 30.17 4.94
C THR A 5 1.67 28.70 4.94
N THR A 6 0.48 28.45 5.48
CA THR A 6 -0.12 27.11 5.65
C THR A 6 -0.16 26.31 4.34
N ASP A 7 -0.24 27.00 3.20
CA ASP A 7 -0.27 26.42 1.85
C ASP A 7 0.92 25.52 1.55
N LYS A 8 2.14 25.86 2.00
CA LYS A 8 3.34 25.04 1.74
C LYS A 8 3.28 23.68 2.45
N ILE A 9 2.74 23.63 3.66
CA ILE A 9 2.58 22.39 4.44
C ILE A 9 1.52 21.51 3.78
N THR A 10 0.43 22.12 3.30
CA THR A 10 -0.62 21.42 2.55
C THR A 10 -0.08 20.85 1.25
N GLN A 11 0.73 21.61 0.50
CA GLN A 11 1.30 21.16 -0.78
C GLN A 11 2.27 19.99 -0.61
N ALA A 12 3.19 20.04 0.36
CA ALA A 12 4.08 18.92 0.68
C ALA A 12 3.34 17.67 1.19
N ALA A 13 2.15 17.84 1.79
CA ALA A 13 1.28 16.73 2.17
C ALA A 13 0.49 16.16 0.98
N MET A 14 0.13 16.99 -0.01
CA MET A 14 -0.56 16.56 -1.24
C MET A 14 0.35 15.79 -2.20
N GLU A 15 1.65 16.07 -2.19
CA GLU A 15 2.69 15.33 -2.94
C GLU A 15 3.15 14.04 -2.21
N THR A 16 2.46 13.67 -1.11
CA THR A 16 2.79 12.51 -0.28
C THR A 16 1.66 11.44 -0.24
N ILE A 17 1.94 10.23 -0.72
CA ILE A 17 1.08 9.03 -0.59
C ILE A 17 1.58 8.18 0.60
N TYR A 18 0.72 7.44 1.30
CA TYR A 18 1.12 6.56 2.41
C TYR A 18 0.81 5.08 2.10
N LEU A 19 1.84 4.24 2.03
CA LEU A 19 1.78 2.80 1.73
C LEU A 19 2.05 1.96 2.98
N CYS A 20 1.01 1.68 3.78
CA CYS A 20 0.99 0.81 4.99
C CYS A 20 2.03 1.12 6.09
N LYS A 21 3.32 0.97 5.79
CA LYS A 21 4.48 1.30 6.62
C LYS A 21 5.36 2.41 6.06
N PHE A 22 5.08 2.95 4.87
CA PHE A 22 5.95 3.91 4.20
C PHE A 22 5.23 5.21 3.87
N ARG A 23 5.90 6.34 4.12
CA ARG A 23 5.61 7.63 3.50
C ARG A 23 6.27 7.65 2.11
N VAL A 24 5.48 7.87 1.07
CA VAL A 24 5.91 8.07 -0.31
C VAL A 24 5.81 9.55 -0.63
N SER A 25 6.86 10.27 -1.00
CA SER A 25 6.75 11.65 -1.52
C SER A 25 7.44 11.79 -2.87
N MET A 26 6.99 12.72 -3.71
CA MET A 26 7.71 13.06 -4.94
C MET A 26 8.78 14.11 -4.67
N ASP A 27 9.95 13.95 -5.29
CA ASP A 27 11.00 14.95 -5.33
C ASP A 27 11.67 14.94 -6.71
N GLY A 28 11.46 16.02 -7.48
CA GLY A 28 11.85 16.11 -8.88
C GLY A 28 11.30 14.96 -9.74
N GLU A 29 12.19 14.12 -10.26
CA GLU A 29 11.86 12.95 -11.11
C GLU A 29 11.69 11.64 -10.30
N TRP A 30 11.87 11.65 -8.97
CA TRP A 30 11.95 10.44 -8.15
C TRP A 30 10.89 10.34 -7.04
N LEU A 31 10.67 9.11 -6.58
CA LEU A 31 9.74 8.75 -5.51
C LEU A 31 10.50 8.35 -4.24
N CYS A 32 10.29 9.09 -3.16
CA CYS A 32 10.94 8.95 -1.85
C CYS A 32 10.11 8.06 -0.90
N LEU A 33 10.65 6.93 -0.43
CA LEU A 33 9.99 5.95 0.43
C LEU A 33 10.66 5.88 1.81
N ARG A 34 10.03 6.45 2.84
CA ARG A 34 10.54 6.54 4.22
C ARG A 34 9.67 5.70 5.18
N GLU A 35 10.25 4.83 6.01
CA GLU A 35 9.48 3.93 6.91
C GLU A 35 8.87 4.73 8.09
N LEU A 36 7.63 4.40 8.49
CA LEU A 36 6.79 5.20 9.40
C LEU A 36 7.21 5.14 10.88
N ASP A 37 8.21 4.34 11.22
CA ASP A 37 8.70 4.20 12.59
C ASP A 37 9.66 5.36 12.99
N ASP A 38 10.18 6.14 12.02
CA ASP A 38 11.12 7.27 12.22
C ASP A 38 10.44 8.67 12.29
N ILE A 39 9.26 8.77 12.89
CA ILE A 39 8.53 10.07 13.00
C ILE A 39 9.15 10.97 14.07
N SER A 40 10.16 11.73 13.66
CA SER A 40 10.54 12.98 14.31
C SER A 40 9.48 14.06 14.03
N LEU A 41 8.88 14.62 15.09
CA LEU A 41 7.86 15.68 14.99
C LEU A 41 8.45 17.09 14.81
N THR A 42 9.77 17.24 14.67
CA THR A 42 10.36 18.54 14.29
C THR A 42 10.31 18.70 12.77
N PRO A 43 9.79 19.83 12.24
CA PRO A 43 9.89 20.11 10.81
C PRO A 43 11.36 20.20 10.40
N ASP A 44 11.75 19.43 9.38
CA ASP A 44 13.07 19.54 8.78
C ASP A 44 13.30 20.99 8.28
N PRO A 45 14.51 21.56 8.47
CA PRO A 45 14.83 22.90 7.98
C PRO A 45 14.73 22.97 6.45
N GLU A 46 14.30 24.13 5.91
CA GLU A 46 14.15 24.35 4.46
C GLU A 46 15.43 23.97 3.67
N PRO A 47 15.31 23.40 2.45
CA PRO A 47 16.45 22.84 1.72
C PRO A 47 17.42 23.93 1.24
N THR A 48 18.42 24.22 2.08
CA THR A 48 19.55 25.09 1.74
C THR A 48 20.63 24.28 1.04
N HIS A 49 20.57 24.22 -0.30
CA HIS A 49 21.51 23.48 -1.15
C HIS A 49 21.60 21.98 -0.79
N GLU A 50 20.75 21.17 -1.41
CA GLU A 50 20.80 19.72 -1.21
C GLU A 50 22.16 19.15 -1.62
N ASP A 51 22.83 18.52 -0.66
CA ASP A 51 24.08 17.79 -0.90
C ASP A 51 23.77 16.61 -1.85
N PRO A 52 24.47 16.47 -2.99
CA PRO A 52 24.29 15.34 -3.90
C PRO A 52 24.39 13.96 -3.22
N ASN A 53 25.08 13.86 -2.08
CA ASN A 53 25.15 12.63 -1.29
C ASN A 53 23.83 12.30 -0.57
N TYR A 54 23.04 13.29 -0.15
CA TYR A 54 21.76 13.09 0.52
C TYR A 54 20.69 12.58 -0.46
N LEU A 55 20.60 13.19 -1.65
CA LEU A 55 19.69 12.74 -2.71
C LEU A 55 19.99 11.29 -3.12
N MET A 56 21.26 10.97 -3.37
CA MET A 56 21.71 9.59 -3.68
C MET A 56 21.42 8.59 -2.56
N ALA A 57 21.54 8.98 -1.28
CA ALA A 57 21.19 8.10 -0.17
C ALA A 57 19.68 7.82 -0.08
N ASN A 58 18.87 8.83 -0.36
CA ASN A 58 17.42 8.69 -0.44
C ASN A 58 17.02 7.79 -1.62
N GLU A 59 17.57 7.99 -2.83
CA GLU A 59 17.36 7.11 -4.00
C GLU A 59 17.65 5.63 -3.70
N ARG A 60 18.76 5.31 -3.00
CA ARG A 60 19.07 3.93 -2.57
C ARG A 60 18.00 3.36 -1.64
N MET A 61 17.59 4.11 -0.63
CA MET A 61 16.54 3.72 0.34
C MET A 61 15.23 3.40 -0.39
N ASN A 62 14.88 4.20 -1.39
CA ASN A 62 13.68 4.04 -2.20
C ASN A 62 13.72 2.73 -2.99
N LEU A 63 14.82 2.47 -3.71
CA LEU A 63 15.00 1.24 -4.47
C LEU A 63 15.06 0.00 -3.58
N MET A 64 15.66 0.10 -2.39
CA MET A 64 15.64 -0.97 -1.38
C MET A 64 14.21 -1.29 -0.93
N ASN A 65 13.40 -0.27 -0.62
CA ASN A 65 12.02 -0.46 -0.21
C ASN A 65 11.15 -1.02 -1.34
N MET A 66 11.37 -0.60 -2.58
CA MET A 66 10.74 -1.19 -3.76
C MET A 66 11.14 -2.66 -3.96
N ALA A 67 12.42 -3.01 -3.81
CA ALA A 67 12.89 -4.39 -3.89
C ALA A 67 12.29 -5.25 -2.77
N LYS A 68 12.23 -4.74 -1.53
CA LYS A 68 11.60 -5.38 -0.37
C LYS A 68 10.13 -5.70 -0.62
N LEU A 69 9.36 -4.73 -1.15
CA LEU A 69 7.95 -4.93 -1.53
C LEU A 69 7.79 -5.92 -2.69
N SER A 70 8.60 -5.78 -3.74
CA SER A 70 8.52 -6.62 -4.94
C SER A 70 8.87 -8.08 -4.66
N ILE A 71 9.98 -8.34 -3.94
CA ILE A 71 10.40 -9.68 -3.53
C ILE A 71 9.32 -10.33 -2.65
N LYS A 72 8.80 -9.58 -1.66
CA LYS A 72 7.75 -10.08 -0.76
C LYS A 72 6.48 -10.45 -1.53
N GLY A 73 5.95 -9.51 -2.32
CA GLY A 73 4.72 -9.72 -3.09
C GLY A 73 4.86 -10.86 -4.09
N LEU A 74 5.99 -10.96 -4.79
CA LEU A 74 6.27 -12.08 -5.68
C LEU A 74 6.28 -13.44 -4.95
N ILE A 75 6.91 -13.54 -3.77
CA ILE A 75 6.91 -14.79 -2.99
C ILE A 75 5.49 -15.15 -2.53
N GLU A 76 4.76 -14.20 -1.96
CA GLU A 76 3.40 -14.43 -1.45
C GLU A 76 2.44 -14.82 -2.60
N SER A 77 2.46 -14.09 -3.72
CA SER A 77 1.62 -14.41 -4.88
C SER A 77 2.00 -15.75 -5.55
N ALA A 78 3.29 -16.08 -5.64
CA ALA A 78 3.74 -17.34 -6.23
C ALA A 78 3.36 -18.55 -5.36
N LEU A 79 3.50 -18.44 -4.03
CA LEU A 79 3.09 -19.50 -3.09
C LEU A 79 1.57 -19.70 -3.12
N ASN A 80 0.78 -18.63 -3.23
CA ASN A 80 -0.67 -18.70 -3.38
C ASN A 80 -1.10 -19.33 -4.71
N LEU A 81 -0.33 -19.14 -5.79
CA LEU A 81 -0.64 -19.68 -7.12
C LEU A 81 -0.28 -21.17 -7.27
N GLY A 82 0.77 -21.63 -6.58
CA GLY A 82 1.10 -23.06 -6.45
C GLY A 82 1.52 -23.79 -7.73
N ARG A 83 1.83 -23.07 -8.82
CA ARG A 83 2.28 -23.61 -10.12
C ARG A 83 3.59 -22.95 -10.56
N THR A 84 4.32 -23.60 -11.47
CA THR A 84 5.49 -23.01 -12.15
C THR A 84 5.12 -21.69 -12.82
N LEU A 85 5.92 -20.65 -12.58
CA LEU A 85 5.71 -19.32 -13.15
C LEU A 85 6.26 -19.24 -14.59
N ASP A 86 5.49 -18.54 -15.42
CA ASP A 86 5.80 -18.19 -16.80
C ASP A 86 6.28 -16.73 -16.89
N SER A 87 6.76 -16.28 -18.06
CA SER A 87 7.24 -14.91 -18.26
C SER A 87 6.13 -13.85 -18.33
N ASP A 88 4.87 -14.28 -18.48
CA ASP A 88 3.69 -13.41 -18.50
C ASP A 88 3.17 -13.05 -17.09
N TYR A 89 3.75 -13.64 -16.04
CA TYR A 89 3.30 -13.41 -14.67
C TYR A 89 3.69 -12.02 -14.14
N ALA A 90 2.70 -11.13 -14.00
CA ALA A 90 2.92 -9.71 -13.68
C ALA A 90 3.79 -9.44 -12.42
N PRO A 91 3.63 -10.12 -11.26
CA PRO A 91 4.50 -9.90 -10.09
C PRO A 91 5.99 -10.19 -10.38
N LEU A 92 6.25 -11.10 -11.32
CA LEU A 92 7.59 -11.53 -11.71
C LEU A 92 8.21 -10.60 -12.76
N GLN A 93 7.39 -10.08 -13.69
CA GLN A 93 7.81 -8.98 -14.57
C GLN A 93 8.20 -7.75 -13.76
N GLN A 94 7.36 -7.35 -12.81
CA GLN A 94 7.60 -6.24 -11.88
C GLN A 94 8.90 -6.43 -11.08
N PHE A 95 9.16 -7.65 -10.59
CA PHE A 95 10.42 -7.98 -9.92
C PHE A 95 11.65 -7.77 -10.81
N PHE A 96 11.63 -8.23 -12.07
CA PHE A 96 12.75 -8.01 -12.99
C PHE A 96 12.97 -6.52 -13.30
N VAL A 97 11.90 -5.73 -13.42
CA VAL A 97 11.99 -4.28 -13.59
C VAL A 97 12.62 -3.61 -12.37
N VAL A 98 12.20 -3.95 -11.15
CA VAL A 98 12.76 -3.37 -9.91
C VAL A 98 14.24 -3.77 -9.74
N MET A 99 14.60 -5.02 -10.02
CA MET A 99 15.99 -5.47 -9.99
C MET A 99 16.88 -4.77 -11.04
N GLU A 100 16.36 -4.50 -12.24
CA GLU A 100 17.07 -3.73 -13.25
C GLU A 100 17.36 -2.28 -12.78
N HIS A 101 16.42 -1.64 -12.07
CA HIS A 101 16.66 -0.32 -11.49
C HIS A 101 17.72 -0.36 -10.38
N CYS A 102 17.65 -1.34 -9.47
CA CYS A 102 18.65 -1.54 -8.42
C CYS A 102 20.06 -1.72 -8.99
N LEU A 103 20.20 -2.50 -10.08
CA LEU A 103 21.47 -2.75 -10.77
C LEU A 103 21.91 -1.60 -11.70
N LYS A 104 21.05 -0.63 -12.00
CA LYS A 104 21.41 0.59 -12.77
C LYS A 104 21.82 1.77 -11.88
N HIS A 105 21.33 1.82 -10.65
CA HIS A 105 21.60 2.93 -9.73
C HIS A 105 23.11 3.11 -9.49
N GLY A 106 23.61 4.33 -9.75
CA GLY A 106 25.02 4.67 -9.56
C GLY A 106 26.01 3.98 -10.52
N LEU A 107 25.55 3.45 -11.67
CA LEU A 107 26.46 2.97 -12.72
C LEU A 107 27.29 4.11 -13.34
N LYS A 108 28.61 3.89 -13.39
CA LYS A 108 29.57 4.74 -14.09
C LYS A 108 29.28 4.77 -15.59
N ALA A 109 29.17 5.97 -16.15
CA ALA A 109 29.02 6.16 -17.59
C ALA A 109 30.35 5.88 -18.33
N LYS A 110 30.64 4.61 -18.63
CA LYS A 110 31.78 4.25 -19.50
C LYS A 110 31.58 4.91 -20.87
N LYS A 111 32.52 5.80 -21.25
CA LYS A 111 32.52 6.47 -22.57
C LYS A 111 32.99 5.49 -23.64
N THR A 112 32.06 5.01 -24.46
CA THR A 112 32.37 4.30 -25.70
C THR A 112 32.34 5.24 -26.90
N PHE A 113 33.09 4.91 -27.96
CA PHE A 113 33.22 5.74 -29.18
C PHE A 113 31.88 5.98 -29.92
N LEU A 114 30.85 5.19 -29.61
CA LEU A 114 29.49 5.26 -30.18
C LEU A 114 28.42 5.74 -29.17
N GLY A 115 28.82 6.31 -28.03
CA GLY A 115 27.92 6.89 -27.03
C GLY A 115 28.16 6.41 -25.59
N GLN A 116 27.39 6.95 -24.64
CA GLN A 116 27.34 6.47 -23.26
C GLN A 116 26.32 5.33 -23.15
N ASN A 117 26.74 4.15 -22.65
CA ASN A 117 25.84 3.04 -22.40
C ASN A 117 25.92 2.60 -20.93
N LYS A 118 24.93 3.01 -20.11
CA LYS A 118 24.79 2.57 -18.71
C LYS A 118 24.14 1.18 -18.67
N SER A 119 24.89 0.15 -19.06
CA SER A 119 24.43 -1.24 -18.98
C SER A 119 24.90 -1.92 -17.70
N PHE A 120 23.95 -2.54 -17.00
CA PHE A 120 24.20 -3.39 -15.84
C PHE A 120 24.77 -4.78 -16.19
N TRP A 121 24.98 -5.09 -17.48
CA TRP A 121 25.56 -6.36 -17.92
C TRP A 121 27.02 -6.55 -17.49
N GLY A 122 27.84 -5.50 -17.57
CA GLY A 122 29.26 -5.56 -17.21
C GLY A 122 29.54 -6.09 -15.79
N PRO A 123 28.82 -5.61 -14.76
CA PRO A 123 28.82 -6.22 -13.43
C PRO A 123 28.45 -7.71 -13.40
N LEU A 124 27.44 -8.13 -14.18
CA LEU A 124 26.98 -9.53 -14.20
C LEU A 124 28.02 -10.46 -14.85
N GLU A 125 28.81 -9.99 -15.81
CA GLU A 125 29.95 -10.72 -16.37
C GLU A 125 31.10 -10.96 -15.37
N LEU A 126 31.09 -10.31 -14.19
CA LEU A 126 32.01 -10.69 -13.11
C LEU A 126 31.56 -11.97 -12.39
N VAL A 127 30.27 -12.33 -12.42
CA VAL A 127 29.76 -13.49 -11.68
C VAL A 127 30.42 -14.78 -12.15
N GLU A 128 30.59 -14.99 -13.46
CA GLU A 128 31.25 -16.21 -14.01
C GLU A 128 32.69 -16.40 -13.50
N LYS A 129 33.35 -15.31 -13.06
CA LYS A 129 34.71 -15.31 -12.50
C LYS A 129 34.74 -15.52 -10.99
N LEU A 130 33.63 -15.28 -10.30
CA LEU A 130 33.48 -15.41 -8.85
C LEU A 130 32.79 -16.71 -8.45
N VAL A 131 31.83 -17.18 -9.26
CA VAL A 131 31.04 -18.39 -9.08
C VAL A 131 31.04 -19.15 -10.41
N PRO A 132 31.91 -20.18 -10.58
CA PRO A 132 32.09 -20.86 -11.87
C PRO A 132 30.82 -21.46 -12.49
N GLU A 133 29.83 -21.80 -11.66
CA GLU A 133 28.54 -22.34 -12.11
C GLU A 133 27.73 -21.33 -12.93
N ALA A 134 27.94 -20.02 -12.72
CA ALA A 134 27.31 -18.99 -13.53
C ALA A 134 27.86 -18.92 -14.96
N ALA A 135 28.95 -19.61 -15.29
CA ALA A 135 29.50 -19.65 -16.64
C ALA A 135 28.52 -20.28 -17.65
N GLU A 136 27.71 -21.26 -17.24
CA GLU A 136 26.70 -21.90 -18.10
C GLU A 136 25.65 -20.89 -18.59
N ILE A 137 25.04 -20.14 -17.66
CA ILE A 137 24.04 -19.12 -18.02
C ILE A 137 24.67 -17.92 -18.71
N THR A 138 25.93 -17.60 -18.38
CA THR A 138 26.64 -16.47 -18.99
C THR A 138 27.05 -16.76 -20.43
N ALA A 139 27.41 -18.00 -20.76
CA ALA A 139 27.52 -18.47 -22.14
C ALA A 139 26.15 -18.49 -22.84
N SER A 140 25.13 -19.05 -22.19
CA SER A 140 23.77 -19.17 -22.76
C SER A 140 23.16 -17.85 -23.21
N VAL A 141 23.39 -16.73 -22.50
CA VAL A 141 22.91 -15.39 -22.93
C VAL A 141 23.81 -14.70 -23.96
N LYS A 142 25.09 -15.08 -24.05
CA LYS A 142 26.00 -14.60 -25.11
C LYS A 142 25.64 -15.25 -26.45
N ASP A 143 25.22 -16.51 -26.43
CA ASP A 143 24.85 -17.30 -27.63
C ASP A 143 23.35 -17.24 -27.99
N LEU A 144 22.51 -16.51 -27.23
CA LEU A 144 21.06 -16.49 -27.44
C LEU A 144 20.68 -15.73 -28.74
N PRO A 145 20.09 -16.40 -29.75
CA PRO A 145 19.74 -15.76 -31.01
C PRO A 145 18.57 -14.78 -30.83
N GLY A 146 18.78 -13.54 -31.28
CA GLY A 146 17.82 -12.44 -31.17
C GLY A 146 18.28 -11.31 -30.26
N LEU A 147 19.22 -11.57 -29.33
CA LEU A 147 19.61 -10.65 -28.27
C LEU A 147 20.81 -9.76 -28.66
N LYS A 148 20.52 -8.52 -29.05
CA LYS A 148 21.49 -7.59 -29.63
C LYS A 148 22.15 -6.69 -28.59
N THR A 149 21.40 -6.23 -27.58
CA THR A 149 21.91 -5.23 -26.63
C THR A 149 22.50 -5.85 -25.36
N PRO A 150 23.47 -5.19 -24.70
CA PRO A 150 23.92 -5.57 -23.37
C PRO A 150 22.79 -5.57 -22.31
N VAL A 151 21.83 -4.64 -22.42
CA VAL A 151 20.67 -4.57 -21.49
C VAL A 151 19.79 -5.82 -21.62
N GLY A 152 19.52 -6.26 -22.85
CA GLY A 152 18.85 -7.53 -23.12
C GLY A 152 19.60 -8.74 -22.54
N ARG A 153 20.93 -8.80 -22.67
CA ARG A 153 21.76 -9.85 -22.05
C ARG A 153 21.60 -9.88 -20.53
N GLY A 154 21.63 -8.73 -19.87
CA GLY A 154 21.33 -8.62 -18.44
C GLY A 154 19.94 -9.14 -18.06
N ARG A 155 18.91 -8.80 -18.84
CA ARG A 155 17.52 -9.24 -18.63
C ARG A 155 17.33 -10.76 -18.80
N ALA A 156 17.99 -11.34 -19.80
CA ALA A 156 18.00 -12.80 -20.01
C ALA A 156 18.76 -13.51 -18.88
N TRP A 157 19.87 -12.93 -18.43
CA TRP A 157 20.70 -13.52 -17.38
C TRP A 157 19.99 -13.53 -16.03
N LEU A 158 19.28 -12.45 -15.66
CA LEU A 158 18.45 -12.40 -14.45
C LEU A 158 17.36 -13.48 -14.46
N ARG A 159 16.72 -13.71 -15.61
CA ARG A 159 15.74 -14.79 -15.81
C ARG A 159 16.38 -16.16 -15.59
N LEU A 160 17.53 -16.45 -16.21
CA LEU A 160 18.22 -17.74 -16.04
C LEU A 160 18.75 -17.97 -14.61
N ALA A 161 19.31 -16.94 -13.97
CA ALA A 161 19.77 -17.01 -12.59
C ALA A 161 18.63 -17.30 -11.60
N LEU A 162 17.41 -16.82 -11.89
CA LEU A 162 16.21 -17.15 -11.13
C LEU A 162 15.75 -18.59 -11.40
N MET A 163 15.74 -19.06 -12.65
CA MET A 163 15.44 -20.48 -12.99
C MET A 163 16.41 -21.44 -12.30
N GLN A 164 17.70 -21.10 -12.22
CA GLN A 164 18.70 -21.87 -11.48
C GLN A 164 18.57 -21.75 -9.94
N LYS A 165 17.66 -20.91 -9.42
CA LYS A 165 17.49 -20.61 -7.98
C LYS A 165 18.78 -20.13 -7.30
N LYS A 166 19.66 -19.45 -8.05
CA LYS A 166 20.98 -18.96 -7.59
C LYS A 166 21.18 -17.45 -7.68
N LEU A 167 20.15 -16.70 -8.09
CA LEU A 167 20.19 -15.24 -8.16
C LEU A 167 20.70 -14.56 -6.87
N SER A 168 20.27 -15.05 -5.70
CA SER A 168 20.72 -14.55 -4.39
C SER A 168 22.22 -14.80 -4.12
N GLU A 169 22.70 -16.01 -4.43
CA GLU A 169 24.11 -16.40 -4.32
C GLU A 169 24.99 -15.56 -5.24
N TYR A 170 24.57 -15.35 -6.49
CA TYR A 170 25.30 -14.54 -7.45
C TYR A 170 25.36 -13.06 -7.07
N MET A 171 24.25 -12.46 -6.60
CA MET A 171 24.25 -11.08 -6.10
C MET A 171 25.16 -10.94 -4.87
N LYS A 172 25.11 -11.91 -3.95
CA LYS A 172 25.99 -11.95 -2.77
C LYS A 172 27.47 -12.04 -3.15
N ALA A 173 27.82 -12.82 -4.18
CA ALA A 173 29.19 -12.91 -4.67
C ALA A 173 29.72 -11.56 -5.20
N LEU A 174 28.89 -10.80 -5.93
CA LEU A 174 29.26 -9.47 -6.45
C LEU A 174 29.52 -8.46 -5.33
N ILE A 175 28.58 -8.28 -4.40
CA ILE A 175 28.71 -7.28 -3.32
C ILE A 175 29.86 -7.58 -2.35
N ASN A 176 30.27 -8.83 -2.22
CA ASN A 176 31.45 -9.23 -1.45
C ASN A 176 32.77 -8.81 -2.11
N ARG A 177 32.75 -8.43 -3.39
CA ARG A 177 33.91 -7.99 -4.18
C ARG A 177 33.76 -6.55 -4.63
N LYS A 178 33.51 -5.65 -3.66
CA LYS A 178 33.45 -4.18 -3.87
C LYS A 178 34.69 -3.64 -4.58
N ASP A 179 35.85 -4.29 -4.42
CA ASP A 179 37.09 -3.96 -5.14
C ASP A 179 36.91 -4.05 -6.67
N LEU A 180 36.34 -5.15 -7.18
CA LEU A 180 36.05 -5.33 -8.60
C LEU A 180 34.81 -4.54 -9.03
N LEU A 181 33.79 -4.48 -8.18
CA LEU A 181 32.51 -3.80 -8.45
C LEU A 181 32.68 -2.28 -8.61
N SER A 182 33.68 -1.70 -7.93
CA SER A 182 34.06 -0.28 -8.04
C SER A 182 34.52 0.16 -9.44
N GLU A 183 34.86 -0.76 -10.35
CA GLU A 183 35.14 -0.43 -11.76
C GLU A 183 33.87 -0.02 -12.53
N PHE A 184 32.70 -0.44 -12.04
CA PHE A 184 31.40 -0.26 -12.71
C PHE A 184 30.46 0.70 -11.99
N TYR A 185 30.57 0.82 -10.67
CA TYR A 185 29.70 1.66 -9.85
C TYR A 185 30.46 2.80 -9.16
N GLU A 186 29.76 3.92 -8.95
CA GLU A 186 30.21 4.98 -8.05
C GLU A 186 30.18 4.51 -6.58
N PRO A 187 31.01 5.09 -5.68
CA PRO A 187 31.11 4.63 -4.30
C PRO A 187 29.77 4.61 -3.54
N ASN A 188 28.91 5.58 -3.82
CA ASN A 188 27.58 5.78 -3.20
C ASN A 188 26.43 5.06 -3.93
N ALA A 189 26.73 4.10 -4.81
CA ALA A 189 25.75 3.30 -5.52
C ALA A 189 25.08 2.24 -4.62
N LEU A 190 23.83 1.86 -4.92
CA LEU A 190 23.08 0.83 -4.19
C LEU A 190 23.84 -0.50 -4.01
N MET A 191 24.51 -0.98 -5.06
CA MET A 191 25.29 -2.23 -5.00
C MET A 191 26.64 -2.07 -4.27
N MET A 192 27.05 -0.85 -3.93
CA MET A 192 28.29 -0.53 -3.21
C MET A 192 28.05 -0.22 -1.73
N GLU A 193 26.80 -0.03 -1.30
CA GLU A 193 26.39 0.37 0.04
C GLU A 193 25.67 -0.78 0.79
N GLU A 194 25.03 -0.51 1.94
CA GLU A 194 24.39 -1.54 2.77
C GLU A 194 23.08 -2.06 2.17
N GLU A 195 22.36 -1.22 1.42
CA GLU A 195 21.07 -1.53 0.79
C GLU A 195 21.20 -2.71 -0.19
N GLY A 196 22.29 -2.78 -0.95
CA GLY A 196 22.58 -3.90 -1.85
C GLY A 196 22.81 -5.23 -1.11
N ALA A 197 23.36 -5.19 0.11
CA ALA A 197 23.51 -6.37 0.96
C ALA A 197 22.17 -6.85 1.53
N ILE A 198 21.30 -5.91 1.91
CA ILE A 198 19.93 -6.21 2.35
C ILE A 198 19.15 -6.86 1.20
N ILE A 199 19.18 -6.31 0.00
CA ILE A 199 18.53 -6.88 -1.19
C ILE A 199 19.06 -8.29 -1.48
N ALA A 200 20.38 -8.49 -1.50
CA ALA A 200 20.97 -9.81 -1.73
C ALA A 200 20.53 -10.86 -0.69
N GLY A 201 20.32 -10.45 0.57
CA GLY A 201 19.74 -11.29 1.62
C GLY A 201 18.27 -11.63 1.39
N LEU A 202 17.45 -10.64 0.99
CA LEU A 202 16.03 -10.84 0.69
C LEU A 202 15.79 -11.78 -0.51
N LEU A 203 16.66 -11.71 -1.53
CA LEU A 203 16.59 -12.58 -2.71
C LEU A 203 16.66 -14.08 -2.38
N VAL A 204 17.18 -14.48 -1.22
CA VAL A 204 17.22 -15.90 -0.79
C VAL A 204 15.80 -16.49 -0.70
N GLY A 205 14.79 -15.68 -0.36
CA GLY A 205 13.40 -16.11 -0.33
C GLY A 205 12.86 -16.56 -1.69
N LEU A 206 13.41 -16.04 -2.80
CA LEU A 206 13.00 -16.41 -4.15
C LEU A 206 13.40 -17.84 -4.54
N ASN A 207 14.30 -18.50 -3.81
CA ASN A 207 14.72 -19.87 -4.11
C ASN A 207 13.54 -20.87 -4.02
N VAL A 208 12.45 -20.52 -3.32
CA VAL A 208 11.22 -21.33 -3.27
C VAL A 208 10.44 -21.31 -4.60
N ILE A 209 10.59 -20.26 -5.40
CA ILE A 209 9.82 -20.03 -6.62
C ILE A 209 10.27 -20.96 -7.73
N ASP A 210 9.35 -21.75 -8.27
CA ASP A 210 9.57 -22.52 -9.49
C ASP A 210 9.17 -21.68 -10.72
N ALA A 211 10.07 -21.51 -11.68
CA ALA A 211 9.88 -20.65 -12.84
C ALA A 211 10.54 -21.27 -14.07
N ASN A 212 9.89 -21.13 -15.24
CA ASN A 212 10.37 -21.68 -16.50
C ASN A 212 10.12 -20.71 -17.66
N PHE A 213 11.17 -20.07 -18.16
CA PHE A 213 11.07 -19.00 -19.16
C PHE A 213 11.42 -19.50 -20.56
N CYS A 214 10.52 -19.26 -21.53
CA CYS A 214 10.81 -19.49 -22.94
C CYS A 214 11.38 -18.22 -23.58
N MET A 215 12.68 -17.98 -23.43
CA MET A 215 13.35 -16.78 -23.98
C MET A 215 13.35 -16.70 -25.54
N LYS A 216 12.82 -17.71 -26.24
CA LYS A 216 12.76 -17.74 -27.71
C LYS A 216 11.54 -16.94 -28.20
N GLY A 217 11.77 -15.67 -28.54
CA GLY A 217 10.75 -14.77 -29.13
C GLY A 217 10.38 -13.59 -28.25
N GLU A 218 10.86 -13.52 -27.00
CA GLU A 218 10.74 -12.32 -26.16
C GLU A 218 11.69 -11.21 -26.64
N ASP A 219 11.16 -10.02 -26.96
CA ASP A 219 12.00 -8.84 -27.19
C ASP A 219 12.47 -8.24 -25.86
N LEU A 220 13.57 -8.80 -25.35
CA LEU A 220 14.25 -8.32 -24.15
C LEU A 220 15.07 -7.04 -24.39
N ASP A 221 15.33 -6.67 -25.65
CA ASP A 221 16.10 -5.46 -25.97
C ASP A 221 15.23 -4.20 -25.86
N SER A 222 13.99 -4.24 -26.36
CA SER A 222 13.10 -3.07 -26.44
C SER A 222 12.17 -2.87 -25.22
N GLN A 223 12.13 -3.82 -24.27
CA GLN A 223 11.28 -3.70 -23.07
C GLN A 223 11.55 -2.39 -22.30
N VAL A 224 10.50 -1.58 -22.10
CA VAL A 224 10.54 -0.39 -21.23
C VAL A 224 10.09 -0.83 -19.84
N GLY A 225 11.01 -0.84 -18.88
CA GLY A 225 10.71 -1.22 -17.51
C GLY A 225 10.02 -0.09 -16.74
N VAL A 226 8.68 -0.04 -16.80
CA VAL A 226 7.89 0.84 -15.92
C VAL A 226 7.49 0.05 -14.68
N ILE A 227 7.67 0.65 -13.49
CA ILE A 227 7.24 0.06 -12.22
C ILE A 227 5.74 0.29 -12.06
N ASP A 228 4.93 -0.78 -12.03
CA ASP A 228 3.48 -0.66 -11.76
C ASP A 228 3.19 -0.58 -10.25
N PHE A 229 2.99 0.62 -9.75
CA PHE A 229 2.64 0.85 -8.35
C PHE A 229 1.22 0.39 -7.99
N SER A 230 0.32 0.17 -8.96
CA SER A 230 -1.04 -0.29 -8.69
C SER A 230 -1.09 -1.68 -8.05
N MET A 231 -0.05 -2.50 -8.29
CA MET A 231 0.13 -3.80 -7.67
C MET A 231 0.28 -3.71 -6.14
N TYR A 232 0.99 -2.70 -5.63
CA TYR A 232 1.21 -2.52 -4.19
C TYR A 232 0.09 -1.74 -3.49
N LEU A 233 -0.83 -1.16 -4.25
CA LEU A 233 -1.98 -0.41 -3.75
C LEU A 233 -3.22 -1.30 -3.54
N LYS A 234 -3.29 -2.47 -4.19
CA LYS A 234 -4.49 -3.33 -4.20
C LYS A 234 -4.56 -4.35 -3.05
N ASP A 235 -3.43 -4.86 -2.56
CA ASP A 235 -3.40 -5.90 -1.50
C ASP A 235 -3.58 -5.34 -0.08
N GLY A 236 -4.44 -4.32 0.05
CA GLY A 236 -4.97 -3.86 1.32
C GLY A 236 -6.08 -4.78 1.81
N ASN A 237 -5.72 -5.92 2.42
CA ASN A 237 -6.67 -6.75 3.20
C ASN A 237 -7.02 -6.06 4.53
N SER A 238 -7.58 -4.85 4.41
CA SER A 238 -7.94 -3.92 5.47
C SER A 238 -9.45 -3.74 5.46
N THR A 239 -10.13 -4.31 6.45
CA THR A 239 -11.59 -4.21 6.65
C THR A 239 -12.07 -2.81 7.08
N LYS A 240 -11.35 -1.74 6.70
CA LYS A 240 -11.68 -0.34 6.99
C LYS A 240 -11.14 0.59 5.90
N GLY A 241 -12.03 1.39 5.29
CA GLY A 241 -11.65 2.59 4.52
C GLY A 241 -12.18 2.67 3.09
N SER A 242 -13.49 2.92 2.94
CA SER A 242 -14.16 3.24 1.66
C SER A 242 -13.72 4.59 1.02
N GLU A 243 -12.53 5.09 1.35
CA GLU A 243 -12.06 6.44 0.97
C GLU A 243 -10.81 6.39 0.09
N GLY A 244 -9.94 5.39 0.26
CA GLY A 244 -8.78 5.19 -0.63
C GLY A 244 -9.16 4.82 -2.06
N ASP A 245 -10.23 4.02 -2.23
CA ASP A 245 -10.65 3.50 -3.55
C ASP A 245 -11.21 4.62 -4.45
N GLY A 246 -11.91 5.60 -3.86
CA GLY A 246 -12.35 6.81 -4.57
C GLY A 246 -11.19 7.73 -4.96
N GLN A 247 -10.14 7.80 -4.13
CA GLN A 247 -8.94 8.58 -4.44
C GLN A 247 -8.11 7.90 -5.55
N ILE A 248 -7.99 6.57 -5.54
CA ILE A 248 -7.34 5.79 -6.61
C ILE A 248 -8.11 5.93 -7.92
N THR A 249 -9.45 5.86 -7.89
CA THR A 249 -10.31 6.09 -9.07
C THR A 249 -10.09 7.49 -9.63
N ALA A 250 -10.09 8.53 -8.79
CA ALA A 250 -9.84 9.90 -9.21
C ALA A 250 -8.45 10.10 -9.84
N ILE A 251 -7.40 9.45 -9.29
CA ILE A 251 -6.04 9.50 -9.85
C ILE A 251 -5.97 8.77 -11.20
N LEU A 252 -6.66 7.63 -11.35
CA LEU A 252 -6.73 6.90 -12.62
C LEU A 252 -7.50 7.67 -13.70
N ASP A 253 -8.62 8.31 -13.33
CA ASP A 253 -9.37 9.19 -14.24
C ASP A 253 -8.55 10.42 -14.65
N GLN A 254 -7.81 11.01 -13.70
CA GLN A 254 -6.92 12.15 -13.97
C GLN A 254 -5.73 11.74 -14.87
N LYS A 255 -5.18 10.53 -14.69
CA LYS A 255 -4.17 9.94 -15.58
C LYS A 255 -4.74 9.73 -16.99
N ASN A 256 -5.89 9.06 -17.12
CA ASN A 256 -6.56 8.83 -18.41
C ASN A 256 -6.84 10.17 -19.14
N TYR A 257 -7.28 11.19 -18.41
CA TYR A 257 -7.50 12.53 -18.96
C TYR A 257 -6.21 13.16 -19.52
N VAL A 258 -5.09 13.06 -18.81
CA VAL A 258 -3.79 13.57 -19.26
C VAL A 258 -3.23 12.76 -20.43
N GLU A 259 -3.38 11.44 -20.43
CA GLU A 259 -2.97 10.57 -21.53
C GLU A 259 -3.78 10.85 -22.81
N GLU A 260 -5.09 11.04 -22.69
CA GLU A 260 -5.97 11.40 -23.82
C GLU A 260 -5.69 12.82 -24.33
N LEU A 261 -5.39 13.78 -23.43
CA LEU A 261 -4.95 15.12 -23.81
C LEU A 261 -3.61 15.08 -24.57
N ASN A 262 -2.64 14.28 -24.11
CA ASN A 262 -1.37 14.07 -24.82
C ASN A 262 -1.56 13.37 -26.16
N ARG A 263 -2.52 12.44 -26.28
CA ARG A 263 -2.91 11.81 -27.55
C ARG A 263 -3.46 12.84 -28.53
N HIS A 264 -4.37 13.71 -28.07
CA HIS A 264 -4.93 14.81 -28.85
C HIS A 264 -3.88 15.86 -29.25
N LEU A 265 -2.96 16.22 -28.35
CA LEU A 265 -1.88 17.15 -28.63
C LEU A 265 -0.91 16.57 -29.68
N SER A 266 -0.52 15.29 -29.53
CA SER A 266 0.33 14.58 -30.50
C SER A 266 -0.33 14.48 -31.88
N ALA A 267 -1.64 14.20 -31.94
CA ALA A 267 -2.39 14.20 -33.19
C ALA A 267 -2.44 15.60 -33.84
N THR A 268 -2.56 16.65 -33.02
CA THR A 268 -2.56 18.05 -33.48
C THR A 268 -1.19 18.46 -34.02
N VAL A 269 -0.11 18.11 -33.33
CA VAL A 269 1.28 18.33 -33.78
C VAL A 269 1.53 17.62 -35.11
N ASN A 270 1.14 16.35 -35.25
CA ASN A 270 1.27 15.61 -36.50
C ASN A 270 0.45 16.23 -37.66
N ASN A 271 -0.75 16.75 -37.39
CA ASN A 271 -1.56 17.45 -38.40
C ASN A 271 -0.92 18.78 -38.82
N LEU A 272 -0.35 19.53 -37.87
CA LEU A 272 0.37 20.77 -38.15
C LEU A 272 1.65 20.49 -38.95
N GLN A 273 2.41 19.45 -38.60
CA GLN A 273 3.60 19.05 -39.36
C GLN A 273 3.24 18.69 -40.81
N ALA A 274 2.21 17.87 -41.03
CA ALA A 274 1.76 17.54 -42.39
C ALA A 274 1.30 18.77 -43.19
N LYS A 275 0.77 19.81 -42.53
CA LYS A 275 0.45 21.10 -43.17
C LYS A 275 1.69 21.92 -43.50
N VAL A 276 2.70 21.92 -42.63
CA VAL A 276 4.01 22.55 -42.89
C VAL A 276 4.65 21.90 -44.11
N ASP A 277 4.78 20.58 -44.12
CA ASP A 277 5.37 19.81 -45.23
C ASP A 277 4.63 20.07 -46.58
N ALA A 278 3.29 20.18 -46.53
CA ALA A 278 2.48 20.50 -47.71
C ALA A 278 2.66 21.95 -48.19
N LEU A 279 2.79 22.92 -47.27
CA LEU A 279 3.06 24.32 -47.59
C LEU A 279 4.47 24.50 -48.14
N GLU A 280 5.48 23.82 -47.58
CA GLU A 280 6.85 23.82 -48.10
C GLU A 280 6.90 23.30 -49.54
N LYS A 281 6.25 22.15 -49.80
CA LYS A 281 6.15 21.58 -51.16
C LYS A 281 5.37 22.46 -52.15
N SER A 282 4.40 23.24 -51.67
CA SER A 282 3.72 24.24 -52.48
C SER A 282 4.64 25.43 -52.80
N ASN A 283 5.40 25.92 -51.82
CA ASN A 283 6.37 27.00 -51.99
C ASN A 283 7.49 26.63 -52.96
N THR A 284 8.02 25.40 -52.92
CA THR A 284 9.02 24.96 -53.91
C THR A 284 8.45 24.97 -55.32
N LYS A 285 7.22 24.45 -55.51
CA LYS A 285 6.54 24.45 -56.81
C LYS A 285 6.26 25.87 -57.34
N LEU A 286 5.82 26.79 -56.49
CA LEU A 286 5.63 28.20 -56.86
C LEU A 286 6.96 28.88 -57.22
N THR A 287 8.06 28.51 -56.57
CA THR A 287 9.40 29.01 -56.88
C THR A 287 9.89 28.50 -58.25
N GLU A 288 9.62 27.23 -58.57
CA GLU A 288 9.88 26.64 -59.89
C GLU A 288 9.04 27.30 -61.00
N GLU A 289 7.73 27.49 -60.76
CA GLU A 289 6.83 28.18 -61.71
C GLU A 289 7.24 29.64 -61.94
N LEU A 290 7.66 30.35 -60.90
CA LEU A 290 8.19 31.71 -61.01
C LEU A 290 9.49 31.75 -61.84
N ALA A 291 10.39 30.76 -61.67
CA ALA A 291 11.59 30.66 -62.49
C ALA A 291 11.26 30.38 -63.97
N VAL A 292 10.30 29.51 -64.26
CA VAL A 292 9.81 29.25 -65.63
C VAL A 292 9.16 30.51 -66.24
N ALA A 293 8.35 31.24 -65.48
CA ALA A 293 7.72 32.49 -65.92
C ALA A 293 8.78 33.56 -66.24
N ASN A 294 9.79 33.74 -65.38
CA ASN A 294 10.89 34.66 -65.61
C ASN A 294 11.68 34.32 -66.89
N ASN A 295 12.02 33.05 -67.12
CA ASN A 295 12.67 32.63 -68.36
C ASN A 295 11.81 32.94 -69.59
N ARG A 296 10.49 32.74 -69.51
CA ARG A 296 9.57 33.03 -70.62
C ARG A 296 9.41 34.53 -70.90
N ILE A 297 9.50 35.38 -69.87
CA ILE A 297 9.56 36.84 -70.03
C ILE A 297 10.84 37.25 -70.77
N ILE A 298 12.00 36.68 -70.41
CA ILE A 298 13.28 36.95 -71.09
C ILE A 298 13.18 36.59 -72.58
N THR A 299 12.69 35.39 -72.92
CA THR A 299 12.51 35.00 -74.33
C THR A 299 11.58 35.95 -75.08
N LEU A 300 10.44 36.34 -74.49
CA LEU A 300 9.51 37.28 -75.13
C LEU A 300 10.12 38.69 -75.33
N GLN A 301 11.00 39.14 -74.43
CA GLN A 301 11.74 40.40 -74.61
C GLN A 301 12.73 40.32 -75.79
N GLU A 302 13.44 39.19 -75.94
CA GLU A 302 14.31 38.93 -77.09
C GLU A 302 13.52 38.87 -78.41
N GLU A 303 12.36 38.24 -78.42
CA GLU A 303 11.48 38.20 -79.61
C GLU A 303 10.94 39.59 -79.96
N MET A 304 10.56 40.40 -78.96
CA MET A 304 10.01 41.74 -79.18
C MET A 304 11.05 42.67 -79.83
N GLU A 305 12.30 42.65 -79.38
CA GLU A 305 13.37 43.44 -80.00
C GLU A 305 13.70 42.95 -81.42
N ARG A 306 13.72 41.63 -81.66
CA ARG A 306 13.91 41.07 -83.00
C ARG A 306 12.79 41.48 -83.99
N VAL A 307 11.53 41.42 -83.57
CA VAL A 307 10.38 41.84 -84.40
C VAL A 307 10.41 43.35 -84.66
N LYS A 308 10.90 44.15 -83.71
CA LYS A 308 11.09 45.59 -83.85
C LYS A 308 12.20 45.94 -84.85
N GLU A 309 13.28 45.16 -84.89
CA GLU A 309 14.32 45.23 -85.93
C GLU A 309 13.77 44.84 -87.32
N GLU A 310 13.08 43.70 -87.44
CA GLU A 310 12.45 43.25 -88.71
C GLU A 310 11.40 44.25 -89.22
N SER A 311 10.58 44.81 -88.34
CA SER A 311 9.56 45.81 -88.69
C SER A 311 10.18 47.11 -89.22
N SER A 312 11.32 47.53 -88.65
CA SER A 312 12.11 48.66 -89.18
C SER A 312 12.58 48.38 -90.61
N TYR A 313 13.13 47.18 -90.85
CA TYR A 313 13.59 46.73 -92.18
C TYR A 313 12.46 46.63 -93.22
N ILE A 314 11.27 46.15 -92.82
CA ILE A 314 10.09 46.06 -93.69
C ILE A 314 9.52 47.44 -94.04
N LEU A 315 9.57 48.41 -93.11
CA LEU A 315 9.20 49.80 -93.38
C LEU A 315 10.13 50.48 -94.40
N GLU A 316 11.41 50.12 -94.41
CA GLU A 316 12.37 50.58 -95.43
C GLU A 316 12.17 49.89 -96.79
N SER A 317 11.79 48.61 -96.82
CA SER A 317 11.56 47.87 -98.07
C SER A 317 10.22 48.23 -98.75
N ASN A 318 9.14 48.43 -97.98
CA ASN A 318 7.81 48.75 -98.51
C ASN A 318 7.70 50.17 -99.12
N ARG A 319 8.69 51.05 -98.89
CA ARG A 319 8.78 52.35 -99.61
C ARG A 319 9.05 52.23 -101.11
N LYS A 320 9.31 51.03 -101.66
CA LYS A 320 9.71 50.83 -103.07
C LYS A 320 8.73 50.08 -103.98
N VAL A 321 7.68 49.42 -103.49
CA VAL A 321 6.82 48.57 -104.35
C VAL A 321 5.34 48.64 -104.01
N THR A 322 4.55 49.37 -104.80
CA THR A 322 3.39 48.84 -105.57
C THR A 322 2.64 49.96 -106.27
N LYS A 323 2.16 49.71 -107.51
CA LYS A 323 1.28 50.61 -108.23
C LYS A 323 0.30 49.85 -109.15
N ASP A 324 -0.96 50.27 -109.11
CA ASP A 324 -2.01 50.19 -110.14
C ASP A 324 -2.82 48.89 -110.42
N ARG A 325 -4.10 49.16 -110.80
CA ARG A 325 -5.11 48.34 -111.52
C ARG A 325 -5.92 47.28 -110.73
N SER A 326 -7.22 47.05 -111.02
CA SER A 326 -8.22 47.70 -111.90
C SER A 326 -9.67 47.41 -111.41
N ALA A 327 -10.66 48.17 -111.89
CA ALA A 327 -11.96 48.38 -111.23
C ALA A 327 -13.07 47.32 -111.41
N ASP A 328 -12.89 46.26 -112.21
CA ASP A 328 -13.93 45.22 -112.41
C ASP A 328 -13.86 44.06 -111.38
N GLY A 329 -12.86 44.10 -110.49
CA GLY A 329 -12.78 43.20 -109.34
C GLY A 329 -13.68 43.60 -108.17
N HIS A 330 -14.20 44.84 -108.13
CA HIS A 330 -14.72 45.43 -106.89
C HIS A 330 -15.90 44.63 -106.31
N ALA A 331 -16.95 44.34 -107.07
CA ALA A 331 -18.12 43.61 -106.58
C ALA A 331 -17.81 42.17 -106.14
N LEU A 332 -16.94 41.47 -106.88
CA LEU A 332 -16.52 40.10 -106.56
C LEU A 332 -15.55 40.06 -105.36
N THR A 333 -14.82 41.16 -105.14
CA THR A 333 -13.94 41.35 -103.98
C THR A 333 -14.75 41.78 -102.75
N GLU A 334 -15.78 42.62 -102.90
CA GLU A 334 -16.74 42.98 -101.86
C GLU A 334 -17.48 41.74 -101.35
N ALA A 335 -18.03 40.92 -102.25
CA ALA A 335 -18.71 39.68 -101.87
C ALA A 335 -17.76 38.66 -101.21
N ARG A 336 -16.51 38.54 -101.68
CA ARG A 336 -15.47 37.72 -101.02
C ARG A 336 -15.02 38.28 -99.67
N LYS A 337 -15.04 39.60 -99.51
CA LYS A 337 -14.71 40.29 -98.26
C LYS A 337 -15.82 40.08 -97.23
N GLN A 338 -17.08 40.33 -97.61
CA GLN A 338 -18.26 40.05 -96.80
C GLN A 338 -18.33 38.56 -96.39
N LEU A 339 -18.07 37.62 -97.31
CA LEU A 339 -18.04 36.20 -96.98
C LEU A 339 -16.94 35.85 -95.96
N LYS A 340 -15.77 36.50 -96.05
CA LYS A 340 -14.68 36.35 -95.06
C LYS A 340 -15.03 36.97 -93.71
N GLU A 341 -15.62 38.16 -93.71
CA GLU A 341 -16.07 38.87 -92.51
C GLU A 341 -17.16 38.06 -91.78
N GLU A 342 -18.15 37.53 -92.50
CA GLU A 342 -19.20 36.65 -91.96
C GLU A 342 -18.62 35.32 -91.44
N THR A 343 -17.68 34.71 -92.16
CA THR A 343 -16.99 33.48 -91.70
C THR A 343 -16.17 33.75 -90.44
N GLN A 344 -15.50 34.90 -90.36
CA GLN A 344 -14.73 35.31 -89.19
C GLN A 344 -15.66 35.55 -87.99
N LEU A 345 -16.74 36.31 -88.18
CA LEU A 345 -17.75 36.57 -87.15
C LEU A 345 -18.34 35.26 -86.62
N ARG A 346 -18.64 34.31 -87.50
CA ARG A 346 -19.11 32.98 -87.12
C ARG A 346 -18.08 32.20 -86.30
N LEU A 347 -16.80 32.19 -86.70
CA LEU A 347 -15.72 31.53 -85.96
C LEU A 347 -15.52 32.16 -84.57
N ASP A 348 -15.69 33.48 -84.45
CA ASP A 348 -15.53 34.17 -83.17
C ASP A 348 -16.75 33.95 -82.25
N VAL A 349 -17.97 33.81 -82.80
CA VAL A 349 -19.16 33.35 -82.05
C VAL A 349 -19.04 31.88 -81.63
N GLU A 350 -18.49 31.00 -82.49
CA GLU A 350 -18.25 29.59 -82.14
C GLU A 350 -17.21 29.46 -81.00
N LYS A 351 -16.15 30.29 -80.99
CA LYS A 351 -15.20 30.38 -79.86
C LYS A 351 -15.83 30.91 -78.58
N GLU A 352 -16.60 32.00 -78.65
CA GLU A 352 -17.28 32.55 -77.47
C GLU A 352 -18.25 31.52 -76.88
N LEU A 353 -18.97 30.77 -77.72
CA LEU A 353 -19.84 29.68 -77.27
C LEU A 353 -19.04 28.56 -76.56
N GLU A 354 -17.86 28.20 -77.07
CA GLU A 354 -16.98 27.20 -76.45
C GLU A 354 -16.46 27.68 -75.07
N VAL A 355 -16.10 28.96 -74.95
CA VAL A 355 -15.73 29.59 -73.66
C VAL A 355 -16.92 29.61 -72.68
N GLN A 356 -18.12 29.97 -73.14
CA GLN A 356 -19.34 29.96 -72.31
C GLN A 356 -19.71 28.56 -71.84
N ILE A 357 -19.50 27.53 -72.66
CA ILE A 357 -19.70 26.12 -72.28
C ILE A 357 -18.69 25.73 -71.19
N GLY A 358 -17.41 26.06 -71.36
CA GLY A 358 -16.37 25.82 -70.34
C GLY A 358 -16.69 26.48 -69.00
N MET A 359 -17.00 27.79 -69.02
CA MET A 359 -17.32 28.54 -67.81
C MET A 359 -18.60 28.04 -67.11
N ARG A 360 -19.60 27.55 -67.87
CA ARG A 360 -20.77 26.87 -67.28
C ARG A 360 -20.38 25.56 -66.58
N GLN A 361 -19.51 24.74 -67.18
CA GLN A 361 -19.06 23.47 -66.58
C GLN A 361 -18.25 23.72 -65.30
N GLU A 362 -17.34 24.70 -65.31
CA GLU A 362 -16.59 25.12 -64.12
C GLU A 362 -17.52 25.62 -63.00
N MET A 363 -18.52 26.44 -63.33
CA MET A 363 -19.52 26.92 -62.37
C MET A 363 -20.35 25.77 -61.78
N GLU A 364 -20.74 24.77 -62.58
CA GLU A 364 -21.50 23.60 -62.11
C GLU A 364 -20.65 22.71 -61.18
N LEU A 365 -19.35 22.55 -61.46
CA LEU A 365 -18.40 21.86 -60.59
C LEU A 365 -18.20 22.60 -59.27
N ALA A 366 -18.00 23.92 -59.32
CA ALA A 366 -17.85 24.76 -58.13
C ALA A 366 -19.12 24.74 -57.25
N MET A 367 -20.30 24.75 -57.86
CA MET A 367 -21.59 24.64 -57.14
C MET A 367 -21.71 23.30 -56.41
N LYS A 368 -21.41 22.17 -57.08
CA LYS A 368 -21.42 20.83 -56.46
C LYS A 368 -20.41 20.69 -55.32
N MET A 369 -19.24 21.32 -55.44
CA MET A 369 -18.26 21.36 -54.35
C MET A 369 -18.76 22.18 -53.14
N LEU A 370 -19.43 23.30 -53.38
CA LEU A 370 -20.02 24.12 -52.33
C LEU A 370 -21.20 23.43 -51.63
N GLU A 371 -22.10 22.79 -52.39
CA GLU A 371 -23.18 21.97 -51.84
C GLU A 371 -22.64 20.87 -50.93
N LYS A 372 -21.58 20.18 -51.36
CA LYS A 372 -20.90 19.17 -50.55
C LYS A 372 -20.31 19.75 -49.26
N ASP A 373 -19.58 20.86 -49.32
CA ASP A 373 -19.00 21.49 -48.11
C ASP A 373 -20.12 21.91 -47.14
N VAL A 374 -21.22 22.49 -47.64
CA VAL A 374 -22.40 22.85 -46.83
C VAL A 374 -23.01 21.63 -46.15
N CYS A 375 -23.17 20.50 -46.83
CA CYS A 375 -23.61 19.24 -46.21
C CYS A 375 -22.65 18.78 -45.12
N GLU A 376 -21.34 18.74 -45.39
CA GLU A 376 -20.33 18.34 -44.40
C GLU A 376 -20.30 19.28 -43.17
N LYS A 377 -20.50 20.59 -43.35
CA LYS A 377 -20.66 21.54 -42.22
C LYS A 377 -21.95 21.28 -41.44
N GLN A 378 -23.04 20.95 -42.12
CA GLN A 378 -24.33 20.68 -41.49
C GLN A 378 -24.27 19.44 -40.60
N ASP A 379 -23.64 18.36 -41.08
CA ASP A 379 -23.43 17.13 -40.32
C ASP A 379 -22.51 17.36 -39.10
N ALA A 380 -21.43 18.14 -39.27
CA ALA A 380 -20.55 18.54 -38.18
C ALA A 380 -21.30 19.38 -37.11
N LEU A 381 -22.20 20.28 -37.53
CA LEU A 381 -23.06 21.06 -36.62
C LEU A 381 -24.06 20.18 -35.86
N VAL A 382 -24.59 19.12 -36.46
CA VAL A 382 -25.46 18.16 -35.79
C VAL A 382 -24.67 17.38 -34.73
N ALA A 383 -23.47 16.89 -35.07
CA ALA A 383 -22.59 16.20 -34.13
C ALA A 383 -22.20 17.07 -32.92
N LEU A 384 -21.84 18.34 -33.15
CA LEU A 384 -21.53 19.31 -32.09
C LEU A 384 -22.73 19.63 -31.18
N ARG A 385 -23.95 19.64 -31.74
CA ARG A 385 -25.18 19.80 -30.94
C ARG A 385 -25.42 18.60 -30.04
N GLN A 386 -25.25 17.38 -30.55
CA GLN A 386 -25.37 16.16 -29.74
C GLN A 386 -24.36 16.16 -28.58
N GLN A 387 -23.09 16.48 -28.85
CA GLN A 387 -22.06 16.59 -27.81
C GLN A 387 -22.42 17.63 -26.72
N LEU A 388 -23.06 18.75 -27.08
CA LEU A 388 -23.55 19.73 -26.12
C LEU A 388 -24.68 19.20 -25.23
N ASP A 389 -25.56 18.35 -25.75
CA ASP A 389 -26.63 17.73 -24.98
C ASP A 389 -26.10 16.58 -24.09
N ASP A 390 -25.13 15.80 -24.57
CA ASP A 390 -24.43 14.79 -23.78
C ASP A 390 -23.68 15.43 -22.60
N LEU A 391 -22.98 16.55 -22.82
CA LEU A 391 -22.33 17.34 -21.76
C LEU A 391 -23.34 17.91 -20.74
N ARG A 392 -24.55 18.28 -21.18
CA ARG A 392 -25.63 18.71 -20.26
C ARG A 392 -26.11 17.54 -19.41
N ALA A 393 -26.30 16.36 -19.98
CA ALA A 393 -26.69 15.16 -19.24
C ALA A 393 -25.63 14.79 -18.19
N LEU A 394 -24.36 14.72 -18.60
CA LEU A 394 -23.23 14.44 -17.71
C LEU A 394 -23.14 15.46 -16.56
N LYS A 395 -23.35 16.75 -16.83
CA LYS A 395 -23.40 17.79 -15.78
C LYS A 395 -24.50 17.51 -14.73
N HIS A 396 -25.69 17.06 -15.13
CA HIS A 396 -26.77 16.76 -14.19
C HIS A 396 -26.45 15.52 -13.35
N GLU A 397 -25.89 14.47 -13.97
CA GLU A 397 -25.47 13.26 -13.25
C GLU A 397 -24.35 13.56 -12.22
N LEU A 398 -23.32 14.32 -12.63
CA LEU A 398 -22.25 14.76 -11.73
C LEU A 398 -22.78 15.62 -10.57
N SER A 399 -23.75 16.52 -10.84
CA SER A 399 -24.38 17.33 -9.79
C SER A 399 -25.12 16.47 -8.77
N PHE A 400 -25.84 15.45 -9.23
CA PHE A 400 -26.54 14.50 -8.36
C PHE A 400 -25.57 13.64 -7.53
N LYS A 401 -24.52 13.08 -8.16
CA LYS A 401 -23.47 12.32 -7.47
C LYS A 401 -22.73 13.16 -6.41
N LEU A 402 -22.44 14.42 -6.72
CA LEU A 402 -21.83 15.36 -5.77
C LEU A 402 -22.74 15.59 -4.55
N GLN A 403 -24.04 15.80 -4.77
CA GLN A 403 -25.01 15.97 -3.68
C GLN A 403 -25.15 14.70 -2.82
N SER A 404 -25.15 13.50 -3.42
CA SER A 404 -25.17 12.26 -2.64
C SER A 404 -23.89 12.05 -1.82
N SER A 405 -22.73 12.44 -2.37
CA SER A 405 -21.45 12.35 -1.68
C SER A 405 -21.38 13.32 -0.48
N ASP A 406 -21.82 14.57 -0.65
CA ASP A 406 -21.89 15.56 0.44
C ASP A 406 -22.79 15.09 1.61
N MET A 407 -23.92 14.45 1.31
CA MET A 407 -24.76 13.83 2.34
C MET A 407 -24.06 12.66 3.06
N GLY A 408 -23.31 11.84 2.34
CA GLY A 408 -22.49 10.76 2.93
C GLY A 408 -21.36 11.29 3.82
N VAL A 409 -20.68 12.35 3.41
CA VAL A 409 -19.64 13.04 4.20
C VAL A 409 -20.22 13.60 5.50
N LYS A 410 -21.41 14.23 5.44
CA LYS A 410 -22.11 14.72 6.63
C LYS A 410 -22.43 13.61 7.63
N GLN A 411 -22.97 12.48 7.16
CA GLN A 411 -23.24 11.31 8.02
C GLN A 411 -21.95 10.74 8.66
N LYS A 412 -20.86 10.64 7.90
CA LYS A 412 -19.55 10.22 8.43
C LYS A 412 -19.01 11.19 9.49
N SER A 413 -19.14 12.50 9.26
CA SER A 413 -18.71 13.55 10.20
C SER A 413 -19.47 13.46 11.53
N GLU A 414 -20.79 13.27 11.49
CA GLU A 414 -21.60 13.04 12.70
C GLU A 414 -21.19 11.77 13.45
N LEU A 415 -20.89 10.68 12.73
CA LEU A 415 -20.42 9.44 13.35
C LEU A 415 -19.04 9.62 14.02
N ASN A 416 -18.11 10.32 13.35
CA ASN A 416 -16.78 10.58 13.88
C ASN A 416 -16.85 11.44 15.16
N SER A 417 -17.67 12.49 15.17
CA SER A 417 -17.91 13.31 16.37
C SER A 417 -18.40 12.48 17.57
N ARG A 418 -19.31 11.52 17.35
CA ARG A 418 -19.78 10.59 18.40
C ARG A 418 -18.68 9.64 18.89
N LEU A 419 -17.78 9.20 18.00
CA LEU A 419 -16.65 8.34 18.36
C LEU A 419 -15.57 9.11 19.14
N GLU A 420 -15.31 10.36 18.80
CA GLU A 420 -14.44 11.27 19.56
C GLU A 420 -14.99 11.51 20.97
N GLU A 421 -16.29 11.78 21.10
CA GLU A 421 -16.94 11.93 22.41
C GLU A 421 -16.79 10.65 23.26
N LYS A 422 -17.02 9.48 22.67
CA LYS A 422 -16.84 8.18 23.35
C LYS A 422 -15.39 7.92 23.75
N THR A 423 -14.43 8.30 22.91
CA THR A 423 -13.00 8.19 23.19
C THR A 423 -12.61 9.07 24.38
N ASN A 424 -13.12 10.31 24.43
CA ASN A 424 -12.91 11.23 25.55
C ASN A 424 -13.55 10.71 26.86
N GLN A 425 -14.76 10.16 26.81
CA GLN A 425 -15.42 9.51 27.95
C GLN A 425 -14.60 8.31 28.48
N MET A 426 -14.04 7.51 27.58
CA MET A 426 -13.19 6.36 27.93
C MET A 426 -11.86 6.80 28.55
N ALA A 427 -11.20 7.82 27.99
CA ALA A 427 -9.96 8.37 28.53
C ALA A 427 -10.14 8.94 29.96
N ALA A 428 -11.26 9.63 30.21
CA ALA A 428 -11.62 10.10 31.55
C ALA A 428 -11.80 8.93 32.55
N THR A 429 -12.46 7.86 32.11
CA THR A 429 -12.68 6.65 32.91
C THR A 429 -11.36 5.94 33.24
N ILE A 430 -10.47 5.79 32.26
CA ILE A 430 -9.13 5.19 32.45
C ILE A 430 -8.34 5.98 33.50
N LYS A 431 -8.29 7.31 33.37
CA LYS A 431 -7.59 8.18 34.33
C LYS A 431 -8.13 8.05 35.76
N GLN A 432 -9.44 7.88 35.92
CA GLN A 432 -10.05 7.63 37.23
C GLN A 432 -9.67 6.26 37.80
N LEU A 433 -9.62 5.22 36.96
CA LEU A 433 -9.19 3.86 37.37
C LEU A 433 -7.71 3.82 37.75
N GLU A 434 -6.84 4.48 36.98
CA GLU A 434 -5.42 4.64 37.31
C GLU A 434 -5.21 5.33 38.67
N GLN A 435 -5.96 6.40 38.95
CA GLN A 435 -5.89 7.09 40.23
C GLN A 435 -6.33 6.18 41.39
N ARG A 436 -7.39 5.39 41.23
CA ARG A 436 -7.84 4.40 42.21
C ARG A 436 -6.80 3.30 42.44
N LEU A 437 -6.19 2.79 41.37
CA LEU A 437 -5.13 1.77 41.44
C LEU A 437 -3.91 2.30 42.21
N ARG A 438 -3.46 3.54 41.90
CA ARG A 438 -2.35 4.20 42.62
C ARG A 438 -2.65 4.42 44.10
N GLN A 439 -3.91 4.66 44.48
CA GLN A 439 -4.30 4.78 45.88
C GLN A 439 -4.28 3.43 46.59
N ALA A 440 -4.96 2.41 46.03
CA ALA A 440 -4.98 1.07 46.59
C ALA A 440 -3.57 0.47 46.76
N GLU A 441 -2.66 0.76 45.83
CA GLU A 441 -1.26 0.33 45.89
C GLU A 441 -0.48 1.00 47.04
N LYS A 442 -0.74 2.28 47.36
CA LYS A 442 -0.18 2.95 48.56
C LYS A 442 -0.73 2.35 49.84
N ASP A 443 -2.05 2.14 49.91
CA ASP A 443 -2.72 1.59 51.08
C ASP A 443 -2.21 0.16 51.37
N ARG A 444 -1.98 -0.64 50.30
CA ARG A 444 -1.34 -1.96 50.36
C ARG A 444 0.09 -1.90 50.89
N GLN A 445 0.89 -0.91 50.48
CA GLN A 445 2.26 -0.74 50.94
C GLN A 445 2.33 -0.33 52.42
N LEU A 446 1.44 0.58 52.87
CA LEU A 446 1.31 0.95 54.28
C LEU A 446 0.92 -0.25 55.14
N ALA A 447 -0.14 -0.98 54.76
CA ALA A 447 -0.56 -2.19 55.47
C ALA A 447 0.55 -3.28 55.53
N GLN A 448 1.37 -3.39 54.49
CA GLN A 448 2.54 -4.29 54.51
C GLN A 448 3.66 -3.81 55.44
N HIS A 449 3.87 -2.50 55.56
CA HIS A 449 4.83 -1.92 56.50
C HIS A 449 4.38 -2.16 57.95
N ASP A 450 3.12 -1.87 58.26
CA ASP A 450 2.55 -2.05 59.59
C ASP A 450 2.53 -3.54 59.99
N ASN A 451 2.24 -4.45 59.05
CA ASN A 451 2.34 -5.89 59.29
C ASN A 451 3.79 -6.36 59.57
N ARG A 452 4.81 -5.70 59.02
CA ARG A 452 6.23 -5.99 59.34
C ARG A 452 6.59 -5.50 60.73
N LEU A 453 6.22 -4.28 61.09
CA LEU A 453 6.42 -3.73 62.44
C LEU A 453 5.75 -4.62 63.49
N PHE A 454 4.47 -4.96 63.29
CA PHE A 454 3.73 -5.86 64.18
C PHE A 454 4.43 -7.22 64.34
N LYS A 455 4.90 -7.82 63.24
CA LYS A 455 5.65 -9.09 63.30
C LYS A 455 6.98 -8.96 64.06
N GLN A 456 7.66 -7.83 63.95
CA GLN A 456 8.88 -7.56 64.69
C GLN A 456 8.60 -7.41 66.20
N GLU A 457 7.67 -6.54 66.58
CA GLU A 457 7.30 -6.32 67.98
C GLU A 457 6.82 -7.61 68.68
N PHE A 458 6.00 -8.41 68.00
CA PHE A 458 5.57 -9.71 68.53
C PHE A 458 6.72 -10.73 68.56
N GLY A 459 7.60 -10.74 67.57
CA GLY A 459 8.80 -11.59 67.57
C GLY A 459 9.72 -11.27 68.75
N ASP A 460 10.03 -9.99 68.96
CA ASP A 460 10.85 -9.52 70.09
C ASP A 460 10.20 -9.85 71.43
N LYS A 461 8.87 -9.71 71.54
CA LYS A 461 8.13 -10.08 72.76
C LYS A 461 8.11 -11.59 73.02
N ILE A 462 7.97 -12.42 71.98
CA ILE A 462 8.07 -13.88 72.07
C ILE A 462 9.47 -14.29 72.54
N ASN A 463 10.53 -13.74 71.94
CA ASN A 463 11.91 -14.00 72.31
C ASN A 463 12.17 -13.63 73.79
N SER A 464 11.69 -12.47 74.23
CA SER A 464 11.79 -12.04 75.63
C SER A 464 11.08 -12.99 76.60
N LEU A 465 9.89 -13.50 76.24
CA LEU A 465 9.14 -14.45 77.07
C LEU A 465 9.78 -15.85 77.08
N GLN A 466 10.38 -16.28 75.96
CA GLN A 466 11.13 -17.54 75.90
C GLN A 466 12.33 -17.52 76.85
N LEU A 467 13.12 -16.44 76.85
CA LEU A 467 14.25 -16.26 77.78
C LEU A 467 13.80 -16.26 79.25
N GLU A 468 12.67 -15.62 79.56
CA GLU A 468 12.09 -15.62 80.92
C GLU A 468 11.63 -17.03 81.34
N VAL A 469 10.99 -17.79 80.44
CA VAL A 469 10.57 -19.18 80.69
C VAL A 469 11.79 -20.12 80.86
N GLU A 470 12.86 -19.93 80.09
CA GLU A 470 14.11 -20.69 80.24
C GLU A 470 14.78 -20.41 81.60
N GLU A 471 14.88 -19.14 82.00
CA GLU A 471 15.46 -18.76 83.29
C GLU A 471 14.62 -19.27 84.47
N LEU A 472 13.29 -19.13 84.42
CA LEU A 472 12.39 -19.70 85.43
C LEU A 472 12.48 -21.24 85.48
N SER A 473 12.65 -21.91 84.33
CA SER A 473 12.86 -23.36 84.27
C SER A 473 14.20 -23.78 84.86
N ARG A 474 15.26 -22.97 84.67
CA ARG A 474 16.57 -23.16 85.30
C ARG A 474 16.49 -23.00 86.82
N GLN A 475 15.80 -21.96 87.29
CA GLN A 475 15.55 -21.73 88.72
C GLN A 475 14.74 -22.86 89.36
N ARG A 476 13.66 -23.32 88.70
CA ARG A 476 12.86 -24.47 89.15
C ARG A 476 13.72 -25.73 89.28
N SER A 477 14.53 -26.03 88.27
CA SER A 477 15.44 -27.18 88.27
C SER A 477 16.49 -27.10 89.39
N HIS A 478 16.96 -25.89 89.72
CA HIS A 478 17.86 -25.67 90.83
C HIS A 478 17.18 -25.95 92.19
N LEU A 479 16.01 -25.37 92.43
CA LEU A 479 15.22 -25.58 93.65
C LEU A 479 14.77 -27.04 93.82
N GLU A 480 14.40 -27.72 92.74
CA GLU A 480 14.11 -29.17 92.73
C GLU A 480 15.32 -29.99 93.20
N LEU A 481 16.54 -29.63 92.77
CA LEU A 481 17.78 -30.27 93.19
C LEU A 481 18.11 -29.99 94.67
N GLU A 482 17.85 -28.78 95.16
CA GLU A 482 18.00 -28.44 96.58
C GLU A 482 16.99 -29.17 97.47
N LEU A 483 15.71 -29.20 97.09
CA LEU A 483 14.67 -29.98 97.76
C LEU A 483 14.99 -31.48 97.79
N LYS A 484 15.62 -32.01 96.73
CA LYS A 484 16.10 -33.40 96.70
C LYS A 484 17.25 -33.60 97.69
N ARG A 485 18.25 -32.72 97.72
CA ARG A 485 19.35 -32.76 98.70
C ARG A 485 18.86 -32.65 100.14
N GLU A 486 17.86 -31.81 100.42
CA GLU A 486 17.19 -31.77 101.72
C GLU A 486 16.49 -33.09 102.02
N ARG A 487 15.65 -33.60 101.10
CA ARG A 487 14.97 -34.89 101.28
C ARG A 487 15.95 -36.04 101.58
N ASP A 488 17.11 -36.04 100.93
CA ASP A 488 18.17 -37.01 101.18
C ASP A 488 18.79 -36.81 102.57
N ARG A 489 19.06 -35.57 103.02
CA ARG A 489 19.47 -35.26 104.42
C ARG A 489 18.45 -35.75 105.45
N TRP A 490 17.16 -35.47 105.23
CA TRP A 490 16.08 -35.90 106.10
C TRP A 490 15.92 -37.43 106.12
N SER A 491 16.16 -38.11 105.00
CA SER A 491 16.18 -39.57 104.91
C SER A 491 17.33 -40.17 105.73
N HIS A 492 18.55 -39.64 105.59
CA HIS A 492 19.71 -40.06 106.38
C HIS A 492 19.50 -39.82 107.89
N SER A 493 18.94 -38.67 108.27
CA SER A 493 18.60 -38.35 109.67
C SER A 493 17.53 -39.29 110.24
N ARG A 494 16.47 -39.58 109.45
CA ARG A 494 15.41 -40.52 109.85
C ARG A 494 15.93 -41.96 109.98
N GLN A 495 16.81 -42.41 109.08
CA GLN A 495 17.41 -43.74 109.13
C GLN A 495 18.32 -43.90 110.37
N ARG A 496 19.04 -42.85 110.76
CA ARG A 496 19.82 -42.79 112.02
C ARG A 496 18.96 -42.82 113.30
N SER A 497 17.67 -42.51 113.18
CA SER A 497 16.69 -42.59 114.27
C SER A 497 15.91 -43.92 114.30
N GLN A 498 16.14 -44.81 113.31
CA GLN A 498 15.36 -46.04 113.11
C GLN A 498 16.14 -47.32 113.44
N GLU A 499 17.34 -47.22 114.00
CA GLU A 499 18.09 -48.37 114.55
C GLU A 499 17.68 -48.76 115.98
N ASN A 500 16.73 -48.05 116.61
CA ASN A 500 16.26 -48.37 117.95
C ASN A 500 14.75 -48.69 117.98
N LYS A 501 14.44 -49.95 118.38
CA LYS A 501 13.13 -50.62 118.55
C LYS A 501 12.44 -51.23 117.31
N LYS A 502 12.25 -52.56 117.39
CA LYS A 502 11.43 -53.42 116.51
C LYS A 502 10.00 -53.60 117.05
N GLY A 503 9.05 -53.92 116.16
CA GLY A 503 7.73 -54.55 116.47
C GLY A 503 6.55 -53.56 116.53
N ALA A 504 5.62 -53.55 115.56
CA ALA A 504 4.45 -54.44 115.40
C ALA A 504 3.27 -54.09 116.35
N LYS A 505 1.97 -54.06 115.95
CA LYS A 505 1.28 -54.42 114.68
C LYS A 505 -0.16 -53.83 114.63
N ASN A 506 -0.52 -53.21 113.49
CA ASN A 506 -1.82 -53.25 112.77
C ASN A 506 -3.19 -52.78 113.39
N TRP A 507 -4.17 -52.59 112.47
CA TRP A 507 -5.61 -52.22 112.58
C TRP A 507 -5.94 -50.73 112.30
N LEU A 508 -6.94 -50.33 111.47
CA LEU A 508 -7.96 -51.06 110.68
C LEU A 508 -8.67 -50.14 109.62
N ARG A 509 -8.74 -50.54 108.32
CA ARG A 509 -9.75 -50.20 107.24
C ARG A 509 -10.04 -48.70 106.93
N GLN A 510 -10.74 -48.20 105.89
CA GLN A 510 -11.21 -48.57 104.52
C GLN A 510 -11.73 -47.24 103.88
N ASP A 511 -12.00 -47.03 102.58
CA ASP A 511 -11.73 -47.67 101.28
C ASP A 511 -11.82 -46.54 100.19
N GLY A 512 -11.73 -46.73 98.87
CA GLY A 512 -11.55 -47.95 98.10
C GLY A 512 -11.15 -47.72 96.64
N LYS A 513 -11.01 -48.83 95.91
CA LYS A 513 -10.59 -48.88 94.50
C LYS A 513 -11.74 -48.55 93.54
N LEU A 514 -11.39 -48.21 92.29
CA LEU A 514 -11.97 -48.63 90.99
C LEU A 514 -11.41 -47.67 89.90
N LYS A 515 -10.96 -48.07 88.71
CA LYS A 515 -10.62 -49.41 88.19
C LYS A 515 -9.72 -49.21 86.94
N THR A 516 -8.77 -50.11 86.71
CA THR A 516 -8.07 -50.25 85.41
C THR A 516 -9.04 -50.85 84.38
N GLN A 517 -8.92 -50.48 83.09
CA GLN A 517 -8.42 -51.36 82.01
C GLN A 517 -8.54 -50.70 80.62
N GLU A 518 -7.69 -51.17 79.72
CA GLU A 518 -7.41 -50.75 78.34
C GLU A 518 -8.23 -51.54 77.30
N GLU A 519 -8.16 -51.12 76.01
CA GLU A 519 -8.92 -51.53 74.79
C GLU A 519 -10.09 -50.59 74.40
N ASN A 520 -10.32 -50.22 73.13
CA ASN A 520 -9.71 -50.68 71.85
C ASN A 520 -9.63 -49.56 70.77
N ALA A 521 -9.02 -49.86 69.62
CA ALA A 521 -8.53 -48.89 68.62
C ALA A 521 -9.55 -48.28 67.62
N LYS A 522 -9.02 -47.37 66.77
CA LYS A 522 -9.62 -46.55 65.66
C LYS A 522 -10.09 -45.16 66.13
N LEU A 523 -9.88 -44.05 65.41
CA LEU A 523 -9.50 -43.83 64.00
C LEU A 523 -8.22 -42.97 63.83
N LYS A 524 -7.54 -43.12 62.67
CA LYS A 524 -6.68 -42.08 62.07
C LYS A 524 -7.46 -41.39 60.94
N GLN A 525 -7.53 -40.05 60.92
CA GLN A 525 -7.16 -39.17 59.80
C GLN A 525 -7.56 -37.69 60.07
N PRO A 526 -6.98 -36.70 59.36
CA PRO A 526 -6.86 -35.33 59.88
C PRO A 526 -8.07 -34.44 59.56
N LEU A 527 -8.36 -33.49 60.45
CA LEU A 527 -9.21 -32.35 60.13
C LEU A 527 -8.38 -31.23 59.48
N ARG A 528 -8.90 -30.70 58.38
CA ARG A 528 -8.41 -29.48 57.72
C ARG A 528 -8.68 -28.25 58.58
N GLU A 529 -7.85 -27.24 58.36
CA GLU A 529 -8.17 -25.85 58.67
C GLU A 529 -9.41 -25.41 57.89
N GLU A 530 -10.33 -24.70 58.54
CA GLU A 530 -10.98 -23.54 57.93
C GLU A 530 -11.37 -22.50 58.99
N ASN A 531 -11.16 -21.24 58.66
CA ASN A 531 -11.29 -20.10 59.58
C ASN A 531 -12.75 -19.67 59.74
N SER A 532 -13.09 -19.09 60.90
CA SER A 532 -13.75 -17.76 60.98
C SER A 532 -14.12 -17.39 62.42
N VAL A 533 -13.62 -16.25 62.92
CA VAL A 533 -14.42 -15.21 63.62
C VAL A 533 -13.79 -13.82 63.37
N LEU A 534 -14.47 -13.01 62.56
CA LEU A 534 -14.77 -11.55 62.63
C LEU A 534 -13.83 -10.55 63.37
N PRO A 535 -13.76 -9.28 62.89
CA PRO A 535 -14.72 -8.28 63.37
C PRO A 535 -15.36 -7.35 62.31
N HIS A 536 -16.47 -6.73 62.69
CA HIS A 536 -17.18 -5.61 62.03
C HIS A 536 -16.38 -4.27 62.22
N THR A 537 -16.69 -3.10 61.63
CA THR A 537 -18.01 -2.45 61.41
C THR A 537 -17.96 -1.27 60.41
N SER A 538 -19.14 -0.93 59.88
CA SER A 538 -19.62 0.15 58.97
C SER A 538 -19.35 1.62 59.43
N PRO A 539 -19.96 2.71 58.87
CA PRO A 539 -20.91 2.91 57.74
C PRO A 539 -20.45 4.05 56.76
N SER A 540 -21.18 4.65 55.80
CA SER A 540 -22.61 4.75 55.40
C SER A 540 -22.64 5.07 53.88
N GLY A 541 -23.62 4.67 53.04
CA GLY A 541 -25.05 5.05 53.07
C GLY A 541 -25.25 6.32 52.20
N THR A 542 -26.19 6.45 51.27
CA THR A 542 -27.43 5.72 50.90
C THR A 542 -27.63 5.79 49.35
N ARG A 543 -28.62 5.20 48.66
CA ARG A 543 -29.97 4.70 48.99
C ARG A 543 -30.38 3.67 47.88
N GLU A 544 -30.76 2.43 48.20
CA GLU A 544 -32.15 1.88 48.20
C GLU A 544 -32.81 1.88 46.80
N GLU A 545 -33.49 0.85 46.27
CA GLU A 545 -34.11 -0.42 46.73
C GLU A 545 -34.17 -1.41 45.52
N GLN A 546 -34.41 -2.73 45.57
CA GLN A 546 -34.82 -3.64 46.65
C GLN A 546 -34.43 -5.12 46.34
N GLU A 547 -34.46 -5.95 47.39
CA GLU A 547 -34.53 -7.43 47.43
C GLU A 547 -33.33 -8.30 47.01
N GLN A 548 -33.26 -9.47 47.68
CA GLN A 548 -32.03 -10.22 47.98
C GLN A 548 -32.00 -11.63 47.36
N PRO A 549 -30.80 -12.24 47.23
CA PRO A 549 -30.62 -13.58 46.67
C PRO A 549 -30.87 -14.70 47.69
N SER A 550 -31.28 -15.86 47.21
CA SER A 550 -31.44 -17.08 48.00
C SER A 550 -30.72 -18.28 47.39
N GLY A 551 -30.04 -19.05 48.25
CA GLY A 551 -29.79 -20.49 48.11
C GLY A 551 -28.93 -21.00 46.94
N CYS A 552 -27.74 -21.50 47.25
CA CYS A 552 -27.09 -22.49 46.40
C CYS A 552 -27.83 -23.84 46.53
N GLY A 553 -28.26 -24.43 45.41
CA GLY A 553 -28.66 -25.84 45.38
C GLY A 553 -29.92 -26.18 44.60
N ASP A 554 -29.92 -25.98 43.27
CA ASP A 554 -30.85 -26.71 42.41
C ASP A 554 -30.25 -26.96 41.02
N ALA A 555 -30.58 -28.11 40.42
CA ALA A 555 -30.00 -28.51 39.13
C ALA A 555 -30.71 -27.80 37.95
N GLU A 556 -30.47 -26.50 37.79
CA GLU A 556 -31.16 -25.56 36.87
C GLU A 556 -31.71 -26.23 35.60
N ILE A 557 -33.02 -26.38 35.51
CA ILE A 557 -33.66 -27.02 34.37
C ILE A 557 -33.49 -26.09 33.14
N CYS A 558 -33.18 -26.67 31.97
CA CYS A 558 -33.07 -25.90 30.72
C CYS A 558 -34.30 -25.03 30.51
N GLN A 559 -34.13 -23.71 30.46
CA GLN A 559 -35.26 -22.76 30.46
C GLN A 559 -36.14 -22.88 29.20
N LEU A 560 -35.61 -23.48 28.12
CA LEU A 560 -36.32 -23.70 26.85
C LEU A 560 -37.08 -25.03 26.80
N CYS A 561 -36.41 -26.19 26.90
CA CYS A 561 -37.06 -27.50 26.71
C CYS A 561 -37.68 -28.09 27.98
N ARG A 562 -37.23 -27.66 29.17
CA ARG A 562 -37.71 -28.09 30.49
C ARG A 562 -37.70 -29.61 30.80
N GLU A 563 -37.04 -30.42 29.99
CA GLU A 563 -36.99 -31.88 30.16
C GLU A 563 -36.16 -32.33 31.38
N GLU A 564 -36.68 -33.26 32.18
CA GLU A 564 -35.96 -33.80 33.36
C GLU A 564 -34.65 -34.51 32.99
N GLY A 565 -34.58 -35.12 31.80
CA GLY A 565 -33.35 -35.72 31.25
C GLY A 565 -32.21 -34.74 30.98
N SER A 566 -32.45 -33.43 31.08
CA SER A 566 -31.41 -32.39 30.98
C SER A 566 -30.64 -32.15 32.29
N ARG A 567 -31.11 -32.70 33.43
CA ARG A 567 -30.51 -32.47 34.75
C ARG A 567 -29.04 -32.90 34.86
N SER A 568 -28.64 -33.93 34.11
CA SER A 568 -27.28 -34.52 34.15
C SER A 568 -26.36 -34.10 33.00
N LYS A 569 -26.80 -33.20 32.10
CA LYS A 569 -25.98 -32.73 30.96
C LYS A 569 -25.33 -31.39 31.28
N LYS A 570 -24.20 -31.10 30.64
CA LYS A 570 -23.51 -29.80 30.72
C LYS A 570 -24.46 -28.70 30.21
N LYS A 571 -24.51 -27.58 30.93
CA LYS A 571 -25.39 -26.44 30.63
C LYS A 571 -24.55 -25.23 30.26
N ASN A 572 -25.08 -24.42 29.36
CA ASN A 572 -24.44 -23.23 28.84
C ASN A 572 -25.32 -22.00 29.13
N THR A 573 -24.68 -20.89 29.47
CA THR A 573 -25.36 -19.60 29.63
C THR A 573 -25.39 -18.88 28.28
N CYS A 574 -26.58 -18.46 27.83
CA CYS A 574 -26.71 -17.63 26.63
C CYS A 574 -26.11 -16.24 26.88
N LYS A 575 -25.14 -15.83 26.06
CA LYS A 575 -24.47 -14.52 26.22
C LYS A 575 -25.32 -13.32 25.82
N ASN A 576 -26.40 -13.54 25.08
CA ASN A 576 -27.34 -12.49 24.69
C ASN A 576 -28.45 -12.23 25.72
N CYS A 577 -29.02 -13.29 26.33
CA CYS A 577 -30.16 -13.17 27.26
C CYS A 577 -29.88 -13.63 28.71
N GLY A 578 -28.68 -14.13 29.01
CA GLY A 578 -28.27 -14.57 30.36
C GLY A 578 -28.89 -15.89 30.86
N GLY A 579 -29.85 -16.47 30.14
CA GLY A 579 -30.53 -17.71 30.57
C GLY A 579 -29.66 -18.97 30.48
N THR A 580 -30.01 -19.99 31.27
CA THR A 580 -29.34 -21.30 31.29
C THR A 580 -30.04 -22.31 30.39
N PHE A 581 -29.29 -22.90 29.47
CA PHE A 581 -29.80 -23.83 28.45
C PHE A 581 -28.96 -25.11 28.37
N CYS A 582 -29.57 -26.20 27.92
CA CYS A 582 -28.81 -27.40 27.56
C CYS A 582 -28.12 -27.19 26.19
N GLU A 583 -27.13 -28.04 25.90
CA GLU A 583 -26.33 -27.98 24.68
C GLU A 583 -27.16 -27.97 23.38
N ALA A 584 -28.23 -28.78 23.30
CA ALA A 584 -29.13 -28.82 22.14
C ALA A 584 -29.95 -27.52 21.96
N CYS A 585 -30.27 -26.82 23.05
CA CYS A 585 -30.99 -25.53 23.02
C CYS A 585 -30.05 -24.32 22.90
N SER A 586 -28.73 -24.56 22.87
CA SER A 586 -27.66 -23.55 22.77
C SER A 586 -26.54 -24.04 21.85
N ALA A 587 -26.93 -24.64 20.72
CA ALA A 587 -26.02 -25.33 19.81
C ALA A 587 -25.17 -24.36 18.97
N ASN A 588 -25.60 -23.11 18.86
CA ASN A 588 -25.08 -22.13 17.91
C ASN A 588 -24.28 -21.01 18.59
N GLU A 589 -23.25 -20.55 17.90
CA GLU A 589 -22.36 -19.46 18.32
C GLU A 589 -22.34 -18.40 17.23
N LEU A 590 -22.44 -17.12 17.61
CA LEU A 590 -22.46 -16.00 16.66
C LEU A 590 -21.83 -14.75 17.29
N PRO A 591 -21.20 -13.86 16.51
CA PRO A 591 -20.60 -12.63 17.03
C PRO A 591 -21.71 -11.69 17.52
N LEU A 592 -21.63 -11.27 18.78
CA LEU A 592 -22.62 -10.39 19.39
C LEU A 592 -22.19 -8.92 19.27
N PRO A 593 -23.11 -7.94 19.34
CA PRO A 593 -22.75 -6.52 19.42
C PRO A 593 -21.81 -6.18 20.60
N SER A 594 -21.75 -7.04 21.61
CA SER A 594 -20.88 -6.96 22.78
C SER A 594 -19.54 -7.71 22.65
N SER A 595 -19.33 -8.54 21.62
CA SER A 595 -18.11 -9.35 21.42
C SER A 595 -17.92 -9.71 19.94
N ILE A 596 -16.77 -9.34 19.37
CA ILE A 596 -16.38 -9.69 17.99
C ILE A 596 -16.17 -11.20 17.82
N ASN A 597 -15.88 -11.93 18.91
CA ASN A 597 -15.73 -13.37 18.87
C ASN A 597 -17.12 -14.05 18.86
N PRO A 598 -17.27 -15.23 18.20
CA PRO A 598 -18.50 -15.99 18.27
C PRO A 598 -18.81 -16.39 19.72
N GLU A 599 -19.94 -15.91 20.25
CA GLU A 599 -20.40 -16.21 21.60
C GLU A 599 -21.62 -17.13 21.55
N ARG A 600 -21.73 -18.02 22.53
CA ARG A 600 -22.81 -19.01 22.57
C ARG A 600 -24.15 -18.38 22.95
N VAL A 601 -25.16 -18.64 22.13
CA VAL A 601 -26.53 -18.16 22.32
C VAL A 601 -27.53 -19.31 22.33
N CYS A 602 -28.70 -19.09 22.93
CA CYS A 602 -29.80 -20.03 22.78
C CYS A 602 -30.45 -19.90 21.40
N ASN A 603 -31.05 -20.98 20.91
CA ASN A 603 -31.61 -21.05 19.55
C ASN A 603 -32.60 -19.90 19.23
N PRO A 604 -33.51 -19.47 20.14
CA PRO A 604 -34.39 -18.32 19.87
C PRO A 604 -33.62 -16.99 19.69
N CYS A 605 -32.57 -16.75 20.47
CA CYS A 605 -31.73 -15.57 20.28
C CYS A 605 -30.94 -15.66 18.97
N HIS A 606 -30.52 -16.86 18.56
CA HIS A 606 -29.87 -17.06 17.27
C HIS A 606 -30.79 -16.69 16.11
N GLU A 607 -32.02 -17.22 16.09
CA GLU A 607 -33.01 -16.92 15.04
C GLU A 607 -33.35 -15.43 14.98
N GLN A 608 -33.57 -14.79 16.15
CA GLN A 608 -33.86 -13.37 16.24
C GLN A 608 -32.71 -12.49 15.72
N LEU A 609 -31.47 -12.82 16.08
CA LEU A 609 -30.28 -12.06 15.65
C LEU A 609 -29.99 -12.30 14.16
N MET A 610 -30.16 -13.52 13.65
CA MET A 610 -30.06 -13.79 12.20
C MET A 610 -31.10 -13.01 11.39
N GLN A 611 -32.34 -12.92 11.88
CA GLN A 611 -33.36 -12.07 11.24
C GLN A 611 -32.96 -10.60 11.24
N GLN A 612 -32.41 -10.08 12.34
CA GLN A 612 -31.88 -8.70 12.39
C GLN A 612 -30.72 -8.47 11.41
N TYR A 613 -29.74 -9.38 11.34
CA TYR A 613 -28.65 -9.29 10.36
C TYR A 613 -29.13 -9.39 8.90
N SER A 614 -30.19 -10.16 8.63
CA SER A 614 -30.78 -10.28 7.29
C SER A 614 -31.70 -9.12 6.88
N SER A 615 -32.09 -8.25 7.82
CA SER A 615 -33.04 -7.14 7.58
C SER A 615 -32.40 -5.74 7.64
N SER A 616 -31.09 -5.65 7.86
CA SER A 616 -30.32 -4.45 7.49
C SER A 616 -30.25 -4.33 5.97
N PRO A 617 -30.72 -3.22 5.36
CA PRO A 617 -30.46 -2.94 3.96
C PRO A 617 -28.95 -2.74 3.75
N LEU A 618 -28.42 -3.31 2.66
CA LEU A 618 -27.08 -3.02 2.12
C LEU A 618 -27.00 -1.57 1.60
#